data_AF-A0A932N8G2-F1
#
_entry.id   AF-A0A932N8G2-F1
#
_cell.length_a   1.000
_cell.length_b   1.000
_cell.length_c   1.000
_cell.angle_alpha   90.00
_cell.angle_beta   90.00
_cell.angle_gamma   90.00
#
_symmetry.space_group_name_H-M   'P 1'
#
loop_
_entity.id
_entity.type
_entity.pdbx_description
1 polymer ?
#
loop_
_entity_poly.entity_id
_entity_poly.type
_entity_poly.pdbx_seq_one_letter_code
_entity_poly.pdbx_strand_id
1 'polypeptide(L)' 'IMNAFRGLGNVQTATLAAVAPGIAEALIATAIGLFAAIPAVLAYNRFSHDIDRLAIRFETFVEEFSNILQRQSR' A
#
# COMPACT_ATOMS: atom_id res chain seq x y z
N ILE A 1 7.03 -18.42 11.86
CA ILE A 1 6.22 -18.86 13.03
C ILE A 1 5.67 -20.28 12.89
N MET A 2 4.70 -20.56 11.99
CA MET A 2 4.08 -21.90 11.91
C MET A 2 5.08 -23.06 11.73
N ASN A 3 6.12 -22.87 10.92
CA ASN A 3 7.18 -23.87 10.74
C ASN A 3 8.02 -24.09 12.01
N ALA A 4 8.30 -23.04 12.79
CA ALA A 4 9.00 -23.16 14.07
C ALA A 4 8.20 -23.97 15.10
N PHE A 5 6.87 -23.76 15.17
CA PHE A 5 5.99 -24.51 16.07
C PHE A 5 5.76 -25.97 15.63
N ARG A 6 5.68 -26.23 14.32
CA ARG A 6 5.62 -27.61 13.80
C ARG A 6 6.89 -28.41 14.14
N GLY A 7 8.05 -27.76 14.12
CA GLY A 7 9.31 -28.36 14.54
C GLY A 7 9.30 -28.81 16.00
N LEU A 8 8.68 -28.05 16.90
CA LEU A 8 8.51 -28.42 18.31
C LEU A 8 7.50 -29.56 18.54
N GLY A 9 6.42 -29.62 17.75
CA GLY A 9 5.37 -30.64 17.92
C GLY A 9 5.85 -32.08 17.73
N ASN A 10 7.02 -32.27 17.10
CA ASN A 10 7.63 -33.57 16.84
C ASN A 10 8.73 -33.96 17.84
N VAL A 11 9.01 -33.13 18.87
CA VAL A 11 10.10 -33.35 19.84
C VAL A 11 9.52 -33.57 21.24
N GLN A 12 10.04 -34.55 21.97
CA GLN A 12 9.59 -34.86 23.34
C GLN A 12 9.88 -33.74 24.36
N THR A 13 10.84 -32.84 24.08
CA THR A 13 11.21 -31.74 24.96
C THR A 13 11.33 -30.46 24.15
N ALA A 14 10.43 -29.50 24.40
CA ALA A 14 10.45 -28.21 23.74
C ALA A 14 11.37 -27.23 24.48
N THR A 15 12.32 -26.62 23.77
CA THR A 15 13.19 -25.57 24.31
C THR A 15 12.96 -24.26 23.58
N LEU A 16 13.03 -23.13 24.30
CA LEU A 16 12.87 -21.80 23.70
C LEU A 16 13.93 -21.54 22.60
N ALA A 17 15.13 -22.07 22.79
CA ALA A 17 16.22 -21.97 21.84
C ALA A 17 15.88 -22.58 20.48
N ALA A 18 15.06 -23.64 20.44
CA ALA A 18 14.68 -24.31 19.20
C ALA A 18 13.72 -23.49 18.32
N VAL A 19 12.94 -22.55 18.90
CA VAL A 19 12.00 -21.70 18.15
C VAL A 19 12.49 -20.29 17.90
N ALA A 20 13.49 -19.83 18.65
CA ALA A 20 14.00 -18.46 18.56
C ALA A 20 14.38 -18.04 17.12
N PRO A 21 15.08 -18.87 16.29
CA PRO A 21 15.44 -18.48 14.93
C PRO A 21 14.22 -18.24 14.02
N GLY A 22 13.24 -19.15 14.01
CA GLY A 22 12.07 -19.04 13.12
C GLY A 22 11.02 -18.00 13.56
N ILE A 23 11.15 -17.45 14.77
CA ILE A 23 10.42 -16.26 15.22
C ILE A 23 11.13 -15.00 14.74
N ALA A 24 12.46 -14.92 14.87
CA ALA A 24 13.25 -13.78 14.40
C ALA A 24 13.06 -13.54 12.89
N GLU A 25 13.11 -14.61 12.08
CA GLU A 25 12.86 -14.52 10.63
C GLU A 25 11.46 -13.99 10.30
N ALA A 26 10.44 -14.40 11.07
CA ALA A 26 9.08 -13.96 10.85
C ALA A 26 8.87 -12.48 11.20
N LEU A 27 9.59 -11.98 12.22
CA LEU A 27 9.60 -10.55 12.55
C LEU A 27 10.22 -9.72 11.43
N ILE A 28 11.32 -10.20 10.84
CA ILE A 28 11.94 -9.54 9.68
C ILE A 28 10.99 -9.52 8.49
N ALA A 29 10.31 -10.63 8.20
CA ALA A 29 9.32 -10.69 7.12
C ALA A 29 8.18 -9.67 7.33
N THR A 30 7.76 -9.46 8.58
CA THR A 30 6.74 -8.46 8.93
C THR A 30 7.26 -7.04 8.72
N ALA A 31 8.51 -6.77 9.13
CA ALA A 31 9.15 -5.47 8.93
C ALA A 31 9.31 -5.14 7.44
N ILE A 32 9.69 -6.13 6.61
CA ILE A 32 9.76 -5.97 5.14
C ILE A 32 8.37 -5.66 4.56
N GLY A 33 7.32 -6.35 5.03
CA GLY A 33 5.95 -6.08 4.61
C GLY A 33 5.53 -4.63 4.88
N LEU A 34 5.81 -4.11 6.07
CA LEU A 34 5.53 -2.71 6.42
C LEU A 34 6.39 -1.74 5.62
N PHE A 35 7.67 -2.06 5.41
CA PHE A 35 8.58 -1.25 4.61
C PHE A 35 8.13 -1.14 3.15
N ALA A 36 7.54 -2.19 2.58
CA ALA A 36 6.95 -2.15 1.25
C ALA A 36 5.59 -1.43 1.22
N ALA A 37 4.74 -1.65 2.22
CA ALA A 37 3.38 -1.15 2.25
C ALA A 37 3.30 0.38 2.46
N ILE A 38 4.09 0.94 3.37
CA ILE A 38 3.98 2.38 3.73
C ILE A 38 4.30 3.29 2.52
N PRO A 39 5.43 3.13 1.81
CA PRO A 39 5.73 3.95 0.64
C PRO A 39 4.74 3.75 -0.50
N ALA A 40 4.25 2.51 -0.71
CA ALA A 40 3.26 2.22 -1.73
C ALA A 40 1.95 3.00 -1.50
N VAL A 41 1.46 3.03 -0.26
CA VAL A 41 0.25 3.79 0.09
C VAL A 41 0.48 5.30 -0.03
N LEU A 42 1.66 5.80 0.35
CA LEU A 42 2.00 7.22 0.16
C LEU A 42 2.01 7.60 -1.33
N ALA A 43 2.62 6.79 -2.19
CA ALA A 43 2.63 7.01 -3.63
C ALA A 43 1.22 6.97 -4.22
N TYR A 44 0.40 5.99 -3.82
CA TYR A 44 -0.99 5.88 -4.25
C TYR A 44 -1.79 7.14 -3.89
N ASN A 45 -1.68 7.63 -2.65
CA ASN A 45 -2.38 8.83 -2.20
C ASN A 45 -1.90 10.07 -2.96
N ARG A 46 -0.59 10.20 -3.19
CA ARG A 46 -0.01 11.30 -3.98
C ARG A 46 -0.57 11.31 -5.40
N PHE A 47 -0.51 10.18 -6.11
CA PHE A 47 -1.01 10.12 -7.48
C PHE A 47 -2.52 10.30 -7.57
N SER A 48 -3.28 9.75 -6.61
CA SER A 48 -4.73 9.95 -6.56
C SER A 48 -5.06 11.44 -6.43
N HIS A 49 -4.35 12.16 -5.55
CA HIS A 49 -4.56 13.61 -5.39
C HIS A 49 -4.16 14.40 -6.65
N ASP A 50 -3.04 14.05 -7.29
CA ASP A 50 -2.60 14.73 -8.51
C ASP A 50 -3.58 14.51 -9.67
N ILE A 51 -4.15 13.29 -9.81
CA ILE A 51 -5.18 12.97 -10.80
C ILE A 51 -6.48 13.76 -10.52
N ASP A 52 -6.91 13.84 -9.27
CA ASP A 52 -8.11 14.58 -8.90
C ASP A 52 -7.99 16.07 -9.24
N ARG A 53 -6.84 16.68 -8.93
CA ARG A 53 -6.55 18.07 -9.34
C ARG A 53 -6.57 18.25 -10.87
N LEU A 54 -6.06 17.27 -11.61
CA LEU A 54 -6.07 17.31 -13.07
C LEU A 54 -7.50 17.22 -13.60
N ALA A 55 -8.34 16.34 -13.04
CA ALA A 55 -9.73 16.18 -13.41
C ALA A 55 -10.53 17.47 -13.20
N ILE A 56 -10.39 18.11 -12.03
CA ILE A 56 -11.03 19.40 -11.74
C ILE A 56 -10.62 20.46 -12.77
N ARG A 57 -9.33 20.53 -13.13
CA ARG A 57 -8.85 21.49 -14.13
C ARG A 57 -9.48 21.24 -15.51
N PHE A 58 -9.64 19.98 -15.90
CA PHE A 58 -10.32 19.64 -17.15
C PHE A 58 -11.79 20.00 -17.12
N GLU A 59 -12.48 19.79 -16.00
CA GLU A 59 -13.87 20.19 -15.83
C GLU A 59 -14.05 21.70 -16.00
N THR A 60 -13.22 22.50 -15.33
CA THR A 60 -13.21 23.96 -15.50
C THR A 60 -12.95 24.36 -16.96
N PHE A 61 -11.98 23.71 -17.62
CA PHE A 61 -11.69 23.99 -19.03
C PHE A 61 -12.89 23.70 -19.94
N VAL A 62 -13.59 22.59 -19.73
CA VAL A 62 -14.79 22.23 -20.51
C VAL A 62 -15.91 23.23 -20.28
N GLU A 63 -16.11 23.70 -19.05
CA GLU A 63 -17.10 24.72 -18.73
C GLU A 63 -16.78 26.05 -19.43
N GLU A 64 -15.53 26.52 -19.34
CA GLU A 64 -15.08 27.73 -20.04
C GLU A 64 -15.23 27.60 -21.56
N PHE A 65 -14.83 26.47 -22.14
CA PHE A 65 -14.96 26.20 -23.56
C PHE A 65 -16.42 26.20 -24.01
N SER A 66 -17.31 25.58 -23.24
CA SER A 66 -18.76 25.56 -23.51
C SER A 66 -19.35 26.96 -23.46
N ASN A 67 -18.94 27.77 -22.48
CA ASN A 67 -19.37 29.17 -22.36
C ASN A 67 -18.91 30.02 -23.56
N ILE A 68 -17.71 29.77 -24.09
CA ILE A 68 -17.23 30.46 -25.30
C ILE A 68 -18.07 30.08 -26.53
N LEU A 69 -18.33 28.77 -26.74
CA LEU A 69 -19.14 28.31 -27.87
C LEU A 69 -20.58 28.85 -27.82
N GLN A 70 -21.20 28.87 -26.63
CA GLN A 70 -22.54 29.44 -26.47
C GLN A 70 -22.57 30.94 -26.82
N ARG A 71 -21.51 31.68 -26.52
CA ARG A 71 -21.40 33.10 -26.89
C ARG A 71 -21.23 33.31 -28.38
N GLN A 72 -20.54 32.42 -29.10
CA GLN A 72 -20.39 32.50 -30.56
C GLN A 72 -21.63 32.04 -31.33
N SER A 73 -22.49 31.22 -30.70
CA SER A 73 -23.75 30.75 -31.29
C SER A 73 -24.91 31.76 -31.18
N ARG A 74 -24.74 32.87 -30.46
CA ARG A 74 -25.67 34.01 -30.43
C ARG A 74 -25.22 35.08 -31.40
#